data_AF-A0A6J2QED5-F1
#
_entry.id   AF-A0A6J2QED5-F1
#
_cell.length_a   1.000
_cell.length_b   1.000
_cell.length_c   1.000
_cell.angle_alpha   90.00
_cell.angle_beta   90.00
_cell.angle_gamma   90.00
#
_symmetry.space_group_name_H-M   'P 1'
#
loop_
_entity.id
_entity.type
_entity.pdbx_description
1 polymer ?
#
loop_
_entity_poly.entity_id
_entity_poly.type
_entity_poly.pdbx_seq_one_letter_code
_entity_poly.pdbx_strand_id
1 'polypeptide(L)'
;MSVALSRCLCRILSRQTAPSSSMLGEHHPAGPWFAPVMTLKTSAPLRAQPKKKKKGIDPKQEHLSRERLKRKVRKLEKVSAEFIPIEDFFTPEKCSEETRHRSVPRLSFEESEGRALLLKEWCRYKQKQHTAEMQAVEFAVEAQREALEELKLESEKLYQAALKPDTLLFPFTHEGPAYTPRITNYEAPIGKYIDTTRVYKQ
;
A
#
# COMPACT_ATOMS: atom_id res chain seq x y z
N MET A 1 -46.90 21.50 5.23
CA MET A 1 -45.91 21.22 4.17
C MET A 1 -45.02 20.09 4.67
N SER A 2 -45.47 18.85 4.48
CA SER A 2 -44.83 17.63 4.99
C SER A 2 -44.16 16.93 3.81
N VAL A 3 -42.86 16.66 3.91
CA VAL A 3 -42.11 15.91 2.89
C VAL A 3 -41.45 14.73 3.59
N ALA A 4 -42.13 13.59 3.58
CA ALA A 4 -41.61 12.32 4.01
C ALA A 4 -40.76 11.72 2.87
N LEU A 5 -39.47 11.54 3.10
CA LEU A 5 -38.58 10.83 2.18
C LEU A 5 -38.37 9.39 2.68
N SER A 6 -39.15 8.49 2.07
CA SER A 6 -39.05 7.04 2.16
C SER A 6 -37.70 6.55 1.61
N ARG A 7 -36.96 5.77 2.41
CA ARG A 7 -35.73 5.07 1.99
C ARG A 7 -36.03 3.58 1.84
N CYS A 8 -36.23 3.14 0.60
CA CYS A 8 -36.33 1.73 0.23
C CYS A 8 -34.98 1.03 0.38
N LEU A 9 -34.94 -0.01 1.22
CA LEU A 9 -33.81 -0.94 1.36
C LEU A 9 -33.95 -2.07 0.35
N CYS A 10 -33.17 -2.05 -0.73
CA CYS A 10 -33.04 -3.19 -1.64
C CYS A 10 -32.04 -4.21 -1.06
N ARG A 11 -32.56 -5.23 -0.38
CA ARG A 11 -31.84 -6.45 -0.02
C ARG A 11 -31.64 -7.31 -1.28
N ILE A 12 -30.42 -7.39 -1.79
CA ILE A 12 -30.06 -8.36 -2.84
C ILE A 12 -29.42 -9.58 -2.15
N LEU A 13 -30.25 -10.60 -1.94
CA LEU A 13 -29.83 -11.95 -1.56
C LEU A 13 -29.27 -12.64 -2.80
N SER A 14 -27.97 -12.90 -2.83
CA SER A 14 -27.37 -13.72 -3.89
C SER A 14 -27.76 -15.19 -3.68
N ARG A 15 -28.28 -15.79 -4.77
CA ARG A 15 -28.79 -17.15 -4.83
C ARG A 15 -27.64 -18.15 -4.82
N GLN A 16 -27.73 -19.11 -3.89
CA GLN A 16 -26.93 -20.33 -3.91
C GLN A 16 -27.42 -21.24 -5.05
N THR A 17 -26.50 -21.73 -5.85
CA THR A 17 -26.74 -22.76 -6.88
C THR A 17 -26.38 -24.12 -6.32
N ALA A 18 -27.37 -24.99 -6.17
CA ALA A 18 -27.21 -26.43 -5.97
C ALA A 18 -28.01 -27.16 -7.05
N PRO A 19 -27.39 -28.05 -7.85
CA PRO A 19 -28.14 -28.93 -8.72
C PRO A 19 -28.58 -30.18 -7.95
N SER A 20 -29.90 -30.33 -7.77
CA SER A 20 -30.53 -31.60 -7.38
C SER A 20 -30.80 -32.42 -8.65
N SER A 21 -30.12 -33.55 -8.78
CA SER A 21 -30.46 -34.58 -9.75
C SER A 21 -31.17 -35.73 -9.02
N SER A 22 -32.37 -36.01 -9.50
CA SER A 22 -33.20 -37.17 -9.16
C SER A 22 -32.50 -38.48 -9.49
N MET A 23 -32.72 -39.52 -8.68
CA MET A 23 -32.99 -40.90 -9.09
C MET A 23 -33.25 -41.75 -7.83
N LEU A 24 -34.53 -42.03 -7.56
CA LEU A 24 -35.01 -43.23 -6.87
C LEU A 24 -35.32 -44.18 -8.04
N GLY A 25 -34.63 -45.28 -8.27
CA GLY A 25 -34.52 -46.45 -7.43
C GLY A 25 -35.08 -47.61 -8.25
N GLU A 26 -34.29 -48.66 -8.50
CA GLU A 26 -34.75 -50.05 -8.44
C GLU A 26 -33.57 -51.01 -8.60
N HIS A 27 -33.62 -52.03 -7.77
CA HIS A 27 -32.59 -53.03 -7.52
C HIS A 27 -32.65 -54.14 -8.56
N HIS A 28 -31.51 -54.68 -8.98
CA HIS A 28 -31.31 -56.13 -9.01
C HIS A 28 -29.83 -56.49 -8.74
N PRO A 29 -29.55 -57.57 -8.00
CA PRO A 29 -28.22 -57.89 -7.50
C PRO A 29 -27.46 -58.82 -8.46
N ALA A 30 -26.21 -58.50 -8.78
CA ALA A 30 -25.29 -59.45 -9.39
C ALA A 30 -23.87 -59.10 -8.93
N GLY A 31 -23.17 -60.09 -8.36
CA GLY A 31 -22.02 -59.94 -7.50
C GLY A 31 -20.75 -59.32 -8.12
N PRO A 32 -19.66 -59.21 -7.31
CA PRO A 32 -18.35 -58.91 -7.85
C PRO A 32 -17.95 -60.07 -8.79
N TRP A 33 -16.97 -59.91 -9.66
CA TRP A 33 -16.57 -60.91 -10.67
C TRP A 33 -17.36 -60.91 -11.99
N PHE A 34 -17.55 -59.74 -12.61
CA PHE A 34 -17.63 -59.67 -14.06
C PHE A 34 -16.66 -58.61 -14.59
N ALA A 35 -15.43 -59.06 -14.88
CA ALA A 35 -14.51 -58.32 -15.70
C ALA A 35 -15.07 -58.29 -17.13
N PRO A 36 -15.30 -57.12 -17.76
CA PRO A 36 -15.65 -57.09 -19.16
C PRO A 36 -14.44 -57.59 -19.96
N VAL A 37 -14.63 -58.76 -20.56
CA VAL A 37 -13.71 -59.44 -21.47
C VAL A 37 -13.22 -58.43 -22.51
N MET A 38 -11.89 -58.32 -22.58
CA MET A 38 -11.20 -57.53 -23.59
C MET A 38 -11.68 -57.94 -24.98
N THR A 39 -12.28 -57.00 -25.71
CA THR A 39 -12.39 -57.14 -27.16
C THR A 39 -11.00 -56.91 -27.73
N LEU A 40 -10.21 -57.99 -27.80
CA LEU A 40 -8.98 -58.05 -28.56
C LEU A 40 -9.36 -57.84 -30.04
N LYS A 41 -9.31 -56.59 -30.49
CA LYS A 41 -9.37 -56.28 -31.92
C LYS A 41 -8.03 -56.65 -32.53
N THR A 42 -7.94 -57.90 -33.02
CA THR A 42 -6.78 -58.43 -33.75
C THR A 42 -6.73 -57.90 -35.19
N SER A 43 -6.95 -56.60 -35.40
CA SER A 43 -6.66 -55.98 -36.69
C SER A 43 -5.16 -55.73 -36.78
N ALA A 44 -4.54 -56.24 -37.85
CA ALA A 44 -3.11 -56.04 -38.12
C ALA A 44 -2.74 -54.54 -38.01
N PRO A 45 -1.62 -54.18 -37.37
CA PRO A 45 -1.16 -52.80 -37.35
C PRO A 45 -0.77 -52.41 -38.78
N LEU A 46 -1.70 -51.78 -39.49
CA LEU A 46 -1.38 -51.03 -40.69
C LEU A 46 -0.31 -50.03 -40.26
N ARG A 47 0.88 -50.11 -40.88
CA ARG A 47 1.95 -49.11 -40.76
C ARG A 47 1.41 -47.75 -41.20
N ALA A 48 0.67 -47.08 -40.32
CA ALA A 48 0.23 -45.72 -40.52
C ALA A 48 1.49 -44.85 -40.45
N GLN A 49 1.70 -44.03 -41.48
CA GLN A 49 2.81 -43.09 -41.54
C GLN A 49 2.94 -42.34 -40.20
N PRO A 50 4.17 -42.08 -39.71
CA PRO A 50 4.38 -41.31 -38.50
C PRO A 50 3.57 -40.01 -38.60
N LYS A 51 2.60 -39.81 -37.70
CA LYS A 51 1.81 -38.57 -37.70
C LYS A 51 2.81 -37.43 -37.61
N LYS A 52 2.82 -36.58 -38.65
CA LYS A 52 3.70 -35.40 -38.74
C LYS A 52 3.67 -34.68 -37.39
N LYS A 53 4.85 -34.34 -36.84
CA LYS A 53 4.97 -33.51 -35.62
C LYS A 53 3.94 -32.38 -35.72
N LYS A 54 3.13 -32.17 -34.68
CA LYS A 54 2.23 -31.02 -34.62
C LYS A 54 3.07 -29.79 -34.96
N LYS A 55 2.75 -29.13 -36.08
CA LYS A 55 3.42 -27.87 -36.44
C LYS A 55 3.32 -26.95 -35.23
N GLY A 56 4.41 -26.23 -34.94
CA GLY A 56 4.41 -25.19 -33.92
C GLY A 56 3.18 -24.28 -34.10
N ILE A 57 2.72 -23.72 -32.99
CA ILE A 57 1.50 -22.89 -32.93
C ILE A 57 1.44 -21.96 -34.14
N ASP A 58 0.28 -21.92 -34.80
CA ASP A 58 0.13 -21.17 -36.03
C ASP A 58 0.48 -19.68 -35.78
N PRO A 59 1.30 -19.04 -36.63
CA PRO A 59 1.75 -17.66 -36.41
C PRO A 59 0.59 -16.65 -36.34
N LYS A 60 -0.55 -16.97 -36.97
CA LYS A 60 -1.79 -16.19 -36.90
C LYS A 60 -2.44 -16.27 -35.50
N GLN A 61 -2.39 -17.42 -34.85
CA GLN A 61 -2.92 -17.61 -33.50
C GLN A 61 -2.08 -16.84 -32.48
N GLU A 62 -0.75 -16.84 -32.65
CA GLU A 62 0.14 -16.01 -31.84
C GLU A 62 -0.14 -14.52 -32.01
N HIS A 63 -0.28 -14.04 -33.26
CA HIS A 63 -0.59 -12.63 -33.52
C HIS A 63 -1.91 -12.19 -32.86
N LEU A 64 -2.98 -12.99 -33.00
CA LEU A 64 -4.27 -12.70 -32.36
C LEU A 64 -4.18 -12.72 -30.83
N SER A 65 -3.37 -13.62 -30.25
CA SER A 65 -3.14 -13.65 -28.81
C SER A 65 -2.39 -12.41 -28.29
N ARG A 66 -1.39 -11.93 -29.06
CA ARG A 66 -0.65 -10.69 -28.76
C ARG A 66 -1.56 -9.47 -28.82
N GLU A 67 -2.40 -9.36 -29.84
CA GLU A 67 -3.34 -8.23 -29.96
C GLU A 67 -4.41 -8.24 -28.86
N ARG A 68 -4.91 -9.42 -28.45
CA ARG A 68 -5.80 -9.54 -27.30
C ARG A 68 -5.11 -9.13 -26.00
N LEU A 69 -3.85 -9.51 -25.81
CA LEU A 69 -3.08 -9.15 -24.62
C LEU A 69 -2.82 -7.64 -24.58
N LYS A 70 -2.41 -7.02 -25.71
CA LYS A 70 -2.27 -5.56 -25.83
C LYS A 70 -3.54 -4.81 -25.46
N ARG A 71 -4.71 -5.30 -25.89
CA ARG A 71 -6.01 -4.71 -25.52
C ARG A 71 -6.31 -4.85 -24.03
N LYS A 72 -5.91 -5.96 -23.38
CA LYS A 72 -6.07 -6.14 -21.94
C LYS A 72 -5.14 -5.22 -21.15
N VAL A 73 -3.87 -5.10 -21.57
CA VAL A 73 -2.91 -4.17 -20.97
C VAL A 73 -3.40 -2.73 -21.08
N ARG A 74 -3.83 -2.27 -22.25
CA ARG A 74 -4.42 -0.93 -22.43
C ARG A 74 -5.65 -0.67 -21.55
N LYS A 75 -6.42 -1.72 -21.25
CA LYS A 75 -7.58 -1.61 -20.33
C LYS A 75 -7.12 -1.50 -18.89
N LEU A 76 -6.11 -2.27 -18.48
CA LEU A 76 -5.54 -2.23 -17.13
C LEU A 76 -4.80 -0.91 -16.88
N GLU A 77 -4.01 -0.41 -17.84
CA GLU A 77 -3.34 0.90 -17.77
C GLU A 77 -4.34 2.06 -17.68
N LYS A 78 -5.55 1.89 -18.23
CA LYS A 78 -6.62 2.89 -18.13
C LYS A 78 -7.29 2.91 -16.75
N VAL A 79 -7.20 1.81 -15.98
CA VAL A 79 -7.69 1.77 -14.60
C VAL A 79 -6.63 2.44 -13.72
N SER A 80 -7.01 3.50 -13.01
CA SER A 80 -6.13 4.14 -12.04
C SER A 80 -5.80 3.17 -10.91
N ALA A 81 -4.51 3.03 -10.59
CA ALA A 81 -4.07 2.23 -9.46
C ALA A 81 -4.65 2.79 -8.15
N GLU A 82 -5.19 1.90 -7.30
CA GLU A 82 -5.65 2.27 -5.97
C GLU A 82 -4.46 2.44 -5.01
N PHE A 83 -4.47 3.46 -4.17
CA PHE A 83 -3.37 3.67 -3.22
C PHE A 83 -3.42 2.64 -2.10
N ILE A 84 -2.24 2.20 -1.64
CA ILE A 84 -2.12 1.39 -0.43
C ILE A 84 -2.68 2.22 0.74
N PRO A 85 -3.64 1.70 1.53
CA PRO A 85 -4.23 2.44 2.64
C PRO A 85 -3.20 2.67 3.75
N ILE A 86 -3.24 3.86 4.34
CA ILE A 86 -2.41 4.21 5.50
C ILE A 86 -3.15 3.76 6.77
N GLU A 87 -2.67 2.69 7.39
CA GLU A 87 -3.35 2.04 8.52
C GLU A 87 -3.55 2.99 9.72
N ASP A 88 -2.59 3.89 9.98
CA ASP A 88 -2.61 4.81 11.12
C ASP A 88 -3.72 5.87 11.04
N PHE A 89 -4.22 6.18 9.85
CA PHE A 89 -5.34 7.12 9.69
C PHE A 89 -6.69 6.49 10.02
N PHE A 90 -6.80 5.17 9.96
CA PHE A 90 -8.05 4.48 10.25
C PHE A 90 -8.10 4.07 11.72
N THR A 91 -9.16 4.46 12.41
CA THR A 91 -9.38 3.98 13.78
C THR A 91 -9.77 2.51 13.74
N PRO A 92 -9.02 1.60 14.39
CA PRO A 92 -9.37 0.19 14.43
C PRO A 92 -10.71 -0.02 15.15
N GLU A 93 -11.50 -1.01 14.72
CA GLU A 93 -12.79 -1.34 15.35
C GLU A 93 -12.66 -1.63 16.86
N LYS A 94 -11.53 -2.20 17.28
CA LYS A 94 -11.21 -2.48 18.69
C LYS A 94 -11.25 -1.22 19.59
N CYS A 95 -11.05 -0.03 19.03
CA CYS A 95 -11.09 1.23 19.77
C CYS A 95 -12.52 1.76 19.98
N SER A 96 -13.51 1.24 19.24
CA SER A 96 -14.92 1.64 19.35
C SER A 96 -15.71 0.88 20.42
N GLU A 97 -15.07 -0.09 21.09
CA GLU A 97 -15.68 -0.86 22.17
C GLU A 97 -15.90 0.01 23.43
N GLU A 98 -17.15 0.21 23.85
CA GLU A 98 -17.53 1.02 25.02
C GLU A 98 -16.90 0.51 26.34
N THR A 99 -16.58 -0.79 26.42
CA THR A 99 -15.93 -1.39 27.59
C THR A 99 -14.55 -0.80 27.89
N ARG A 100 -13.91 -0.17 26.90
CA ARG A 100 -12.59 0.46 27.03
C ARG A 100 -12.69 1.95 27.30
N HIS A 101 -13.89 2.52 27.32
CA HIS A 101 -14.11 3.93 27.57
C HIS A 101 -13.80 4.28 29.03
N ARG A 102 -12.98 5.31 29.24
CA ARG A 102 -12.70 5.86 30.58
C ARG A 102 -13.49 7.14 30.75
N SER A 103 -14.35 7.21 31.78
CA SER A 103 -15.14 8.40 32.06
C SER A 103 -14.24 9.61 32.34
N VAL A 104 -14.53 10.74 31.69
CA VAL A 104 -13.76 11.97 31.89
C VAL A 104 -14.08 12.56 33.27
N PRO A 105 -13.07 12.79 34.14
CA PRO A 105 -13.30 13.45 35.42
C PRO A 105 -13.68 14.92 35.21
N ARG A 106 -14.57 15.44 36.07
CA ARG A 106 -14.86 16.89 36.10
C ARG A 106 -13.65 17.61 36.68
N LEU A 107 -13.12 18.58 35.93
CA LEU A 107 -12.01 19.41 36.37
C LEU A 107 -12.50 20.46 37.36
N SER A 108 -11.69 20.77 38.36
CA SER A 108 -11.95 21.93 39.24
C SER A 108 -11.70 23.23 38.48
N PHE A 109 -12.26 24.33 38.97
CA PHE A 109 -12.02 25.66 38.39
C PHE A 109 -10.53 26.00 38.37
N GLU A 110 -9.84 25.79 39.50
CA GLU A 110 -8.41 26.04 39.66
C GLU A 110 -7.55 25.26 38.65
N GLU A 111 -7.86 23.97 38.42
CA GLU A 111 -7.15 23.17 37.43
C GLU A 111 -7.38 23.69 36.00
N SER A 112 -8.62 24.07 35.68
CA SER A 112 -8.96 24.59 34.36
C SER A 112 -8.28 25.94 34.08
N GLU A 113 -8.22 26.82 35.08
CA GLU A 113 -7.55 28.11 34.99
C GLU A 113 -6.03 27.93 34.90
N GLY A 114 -5.45 27.05 35.71
CA GLY A 114 -4.01 26.73 35.66
C GLY A 114 -3.57 26.22 34.29
N ARG A 115 -4.36 25.32 33.68
CA ARG A 115 -4.11 24.86 32.29
C ARG A 115 -4.21 26.00 31.28
N ALA A 116 -5.20 26.89 31.42
CA ALA A 116 -5.37 28.01 30.51
C ALA A 116 -4.20 29.02 30.61
N LEU A 117 -3.71 29.30 31.82
CA LEU A 117 -2.54 30.15 32.04
C LEU A 117 -1.27 29.52 31.46
N LEU A 118 -1.04 28.23 31.72
CA LEU A 118 0.09 27.49 31.15
C LEU A 118 0.08 27.53 29.61
N LEU A 119 -1.08 27.34 28.99
CA LEU A 119 -1.19 27.41 27.52
C LEU A 119 -0.88 28.81 26.99
N LYS A 120 -1.29 29.88 27.69
CA LYS A 120 -0.93 31.26 27.30
C LYS A 120 0.57 31.49 27.37
N GLU A 121 1.22 31.01 28.43
CA GLU A 121 2.68 31.09 28.57
C GLU A 121 3.41 30.27 27.50
N TRP A 122 2.92 29.06 27.22
CA TRP A 122 3.44 28.20 26.16
C TRP A 122 3.34 28.86 24.78
N CYS A 123 2.20 29.48 24.46
CA CYS A 123 2.04 30.22 23.21
C CYS A 123 3.04 31.38 23.10
N ARG A 124 3.23 32.16 24.17
CA ARG A 124 4.23 33.25 24.20
C ARG A 124 5.65 32.71 24.01
N TYR A 125 5.98 31.60 24.66
CA TYR A 125 7.28 30.96 24.53
C TYR A 125 7.52 30.47 23.10
N LYS A 126 6.56 29.76 22.51
CA LYS A 126 6.66 29.27 21.13
C LYS A 126 6.73 30.40 20.10
N GLN A 127 6.02 31.50 20.34
CA GLN A 127 6.16 32.69 19.51
C GLN A 127 7.58 33.25 19.56
N LYS A 128 8.18 33.36 20.75
CA LYS A 128 9.58 33.81 20.90
C LYS A 128 10.57 32.88 20.18
N GLN A 129 10.40 31.56 20.31
CA GLN A 129 11.24 30.59 19.58
C GLN A 129 11.12 30.80 18.07
N HIS A 130 9.89 30.87 17.55
CA HIS A 130 9.66 31.06 16.13
C HIS A 130 10.26 32.39 15.62
N THR A 131 10.08 33.50 16.35
CA THR A 131 10.68 34.77 15.94
C THR A 131 12.21 34.72 15.92
N ALA A 132 12.83 34.02 16.87
CA ALA A 132 14.29 33.86 16.89
C ALA A 132 14.79 32.98 15.73
N GLU A 133 14.08 31.89 15.42
CA GLU A 133 14.38 31.03 14.26
C GLU A 133 14.26 31.81 12.95
N MET A 134 13.19 32.58 12.78
CA MET A 134 12.98 33.40 11.58
C MET A 134 14.07 34.45 11.43
N GLN A 135 14.45 35.15 12.51
CA GLN A 135 15.55 36.11 12.49
C GLN A 135 16.89 35.45 12.13
N ALA A 136 17.17 34.26 12.64
CA ALA A 136 18.39 33.53 12.31
C ALA A 136 18.44 33.12 10.83
N VAL A 137 17.30 32.70 10.26
CA VAL A 137 17.17 32.38 8.83
C VAL A 137 17.32 33.63 7.97
N GLU A 138 16.65 34.73 8.34
CA GLU A 138 16.77 36.03 7.65
C GLU A 138 18.22 36.49 7.61
N PHE A 139 18.90 36.48 8.76
CA PHE A 139 20.31 36.82 8.86
C PHE A 139 21.20 35.93 7.98
N ALA A 140 20.98 34.60 8.01
CA ALA A 140 21.76 33.68 7.19
C ALA A 140 21.57 33.92 5.68
N VAL A 141 20.35 34.28 5.26
CA VAL A 141 20.03 34.59 3.86
C VAL A 141 20.62 35.94 3.44
N GLU A 142 20.58 36.95 4.30
CA GLU A 142 21.20 38.25 4.05
C GLU A 142 22.72 38.11 3.91
N ALA A 143 23.37 37.43 4.85
CA ALA A 143 24.81 37.14 4.78
C ALA A 143 25.18 36.35 3.52
N GLN A 144 24.36 35.38 3.11
CA GLN A 144 24.56 34.65 1.86
C GLN A 144 24.48 35.57 0.63
N ARG A 145 23.54 36.54 0.61
CA ARG A 145 23.39 37.49 -0.49
C ARG A 145 24.58 38.44 -0.57
N GLU A 146 24.96 39.05 0.54
CA GLU A 146 26.13 39.95 0.63
C GLU A 146 27.40 39.24 0.14
N ALA A 147 27.65 38.01 0.63
CA ALA A 147 28.79 37.21 0.18
C ALA A 147 28.78 36.93 -1.33
N LEU A 148 27.62 36.73 -1.95
CA LEU A 148 27.50 36.54 -3.39
C LEU A 148 27.71 37.83 -4.19
N GLU A 149 27.30 38.98 -3.66
CA GLU A 149 27.54 40.29 -4.26
C GLU A 149 29.03 40.63 -4.24
N GLU A 150 29.70 40.42 -3.11
CA GLU A 150 31.15 40.59 -2.98
C GLU A 150 31.92 39.65 -3.91
N LEU A 151 31.55 38.36 -3.94
CA LEU A 151 32.16 37.36 -4.83
C LEU A 151 32.04 37.75 -6.30
N LYS A 152 30.93 38.38 -6.69
CA LYS A 152 30.72 38.85 -8.06
C LYS A 152 31.65 40.01 -8.42
N LEU A 153 31.91 40.92 -7.48
CA LEU A 153 32.85 42.03 -7.66
C LEU A 153 34.30 41.54 -7.78
N GLU A 154 34.66 40.51 -7.00
CA GLU A 154 36.00 39.93 -7.04
C GLU A 154 36.23 39.04 -8.28
N SER A 155 35.28 38.13 -8.58
CA SER A 155 35.41 37.21 -9.70
C SER A 155 34.08 36.65 -10.23
N GLU A 156 33.74 37.06 -11.46
CA GLU A 156 32.51 36.59 -12.12
C GLU A 156 32.50 35.07 -12.36
N LYS A 157 33.67 34.47 -12.62
CA LYS A 157 33.79 33.02 -12.86
C LYS A 157 33.38 32.18 -11.64
N LEU A 158 33.78 32.58 -10.43
CA LEU A 158 33.43 31.86 -9.21
C LEU A 158 31.97 32.09 -8.85
N TYR A 159 31.46 33.30 -9.05
CA TYR A 159 30.03 33.59 -8.89
C TYR A 159 29.16 32.66 -9.76
N GLN A 160 29.48 32.51 -11.05
CA GLN A 160 28.77 31.59 -11.94
C GLN A 160 28.89 30.12 -11.53
N ALA A 161 29.99 29.73 -10.89
CA ALA A 161 30.16 28.38 -10.36
C ALA A 161 29.32 28.16 -9.10
N ALA A 162 29.28 29.13 -8.18
CA ALA A 162 28.54 29.07 -6.92
C ALA A 162 27.01 29.03 -7.13
N LEU A 163 26.49 29.63 -8.20
CA LEU A 163 25.07 29.56 -8.55
C LEU A 163 24.61 28.18 -9.05
N LYS A 164 25.53 27.29 -9.42
CA LYS A 164 25.15 25.98 -9.93
C LYS A 164 24.62 25.11 -8.79
N PRO A 165 23.47 24.44 -8.97
CA PRO A 165 22.96 23.53 -7.96
C PRO A 165 23.91 22.35 -7.78
N ASP A 166 24.14 21.94 -6.53
CA ASP A 166 24.93 20.76 -6.23
C ASP A 166 24.13 19.49 -6.53
N THR A 167 24.59 18.71 -7.50
CA THR A 167 23.96 17.44 -7.88
C THR A 167 24.18 16.34 -6.84
N LEU A 168 25.14 16.50 -5.92
CA LEU A 168 25.46 15.52 -4.89
C LEU A 168 24.60 15.66 -3.63
N LEU A 169 23.80 16.73 -3.52
CA LEU A 169 22.96 16.97 -2.35
C LEU A 169 21.85 15.93 -2.19
N PHE A 170 21.34 15.37 -3.29
CA PHE A 170 20.27 14.39 -3.25
C PHE A 170 20.77 13.01 -3.69
N PRO A 171 20.46 11.92 -2.94
CA PRO A 171 19.57 11.86 -1.77
C PRO A 171 20.27 12.23 -0.44
N PHE A 172 19.72 13.22 0.28
CA PHE A 172 20.17 13.58 1.63
C PHE A 172 19.49 12.70 2.69
N THR A 173 20.27 12.05 3.55
CA THR A 173 19.77 11.25 4.68
C THR A 173 20.37 11.73 5.99
N HIS A 174 19.53 11.99 6.98
CA HIS A 174 19.95 12.43 8.31
C HIS A 174 19.06 11.78 9.37
N GLU A 175 19.67 11.16 10.39
CA GLU A 175 18.97 10.60 11.54
C GLU A 175 18.82 11.67 12.64
N GLY A 176 17.65 11.75 13.27
CA GLY A 176 17.43 12.67 14.38
C GLY A 176 18.31 12.36 15.60
N PRO A 177 18.47 13.32 16.54
CA PRO A 177 19.25 13.10 17.74
C PRO A 177 18.63 12.00 18.61
N ALA A 178 19.48 11.13 19.16
CA ALA A 178 19.07 10.12 20.13
C ALA A 178 18.95 10.72 21.54
N TYR A 179 18.07 10.17 22.39
CA TYR A 179 17.94 10.59 23.79
C TYR A 179 19.22 10.32 24.60
N THR A 180 19.89 9.21 24.31
CA THR A 180 21.19 8.86 24.90
C THR A 180 22.21 8.54 23.81
N PRO A 181 23.49 8.90 24.01
CA PRO A 181 24.55 8.54 23.06
C PRO A 181 24.79 7.02 23.07
N ARG A 182 25.38 6.52 21.97
CA ARG A 182 25.70 5.10 21.83
C ARG A 182 26.75 4.67 22.85
N ILE A 183 26.50 3.54 23.51
CA ILE A 183 27.47 2.85 24.37
C ILE A 183 28.47 2.11 23.47
N THR A 184 29.77 2.30 23.71
CA THR A 184 30.84 1.59 23.00
C THR A 184 30.83 0.10 23.38
N ASN A 185 31.00 -0.78 22.40
CA ASN A 185 31.05 -2.24 22.57
C ASN A 185 29.78 -2.86 23.20
N TYR A 186 28.62 -2.25 23.00
CA TYR A 186 27.36 -2.86 23.42
C TYR A 186 27.02 -4.07 22.54
N GLU A 187 26.98 -5.26 23.14
CA GLU A 187 26.52 -6.48 22.50
C GLU A 187 25.00 -6.63 22.66
N ALA A 188 24.27 -6.40 21.57
CA ALA A 188 22.82 -6.58 21.56
C ALA A 188 22.47 -8.08 21.59
N PRO A 189 21.36 -8.46 22.28
CA PRO A 189 20.90 -9.85 22.28
C PRO A 189 20.48 -10.30 20.88
N ILE A 190 20.74 -11.57 20.57
CA ILE A 190 20.41 -12.16 19.27
C ILE A 190 18.90 -12.31 19.15
N GLY A 191 18.32 -11.78 18.07
CA GLY A 191 16.90 -11.88 17.73
C GLY A 191 16.67 -12.14 16.25
N LYS A 192 15.44 -12.55 15.88
CA LYS A 192 15.01 -12.69 14.48
C LYS A 192 14.02 -11.59 14.14
N TYR A 193 14.25 -10.89 13.04
CA TYR A 193 13.29 -9.95 12.46
C TYR A 193 12.40 -10.69 11.46
N ILE A 194 11.08 -10.60 11.63
CA ILE A 194 10.09 -11.12 10.70
C ILE A 194 9.23 -9.93 10.27
N ASP A 195 9.27 -9.60 8.98
CA ASP A 195 8.42 -8.56 8.41
C ASP A 195 6.96 -9.05 8.37
N THR A 196 6.08 -8.34 9.08
CA THR A 196 4.64 -8.62 9.16
C THR A 196 3.80 -7.59 8.40
N THR A 197 4.43 -6.77 7.56
CA THR A 197 3.75 -5.73 6.76
C THR A 197 2.69 -6.35 5.85
N ARG A 198 1.47 -5.79 5.86
CA ARG A 198 0.36 -6.30 5.05
C ARG A 198 0.56 -5.92 3.58
N VAL A 199 0.49 -6.92 2.70
CA VAL A 199 0.56 -6.70 1.25
C VAL A 199 -0.85 -6.52 0.69
N TYR A 200 -1.13 -5.31 0.21
CA TYR A 200 -2.38 -4.96 -0.45
C TYR A 200 -2.25 -5.26 -1.95
N LYS A 201 -3.20 -6.02 -2.52
CA LYS A 201 -3.24 -6.37 -3.95
C LYS A 201 -4.42 -5.68 -4.62
N GLN A 202 -4.17 -5.14 -5.81
CA GLN A 202 -5.14 -4.53 -6.71
C GLN A 202 -5.71 -5.56 -7.69
#